data_AF-A0A3P7LDZ5-F1
#
_entry.id   AF-A0A3P7LDZ5-F1
#
_cell.length_a   1.000
_cell.length_b   1.000
_cell.length_c   1.000
_cell.angle_alpha   90.00
_cell.angle_beta   90.00
_cell.angle_gamma   90.00
#
_symmetry.space_group_name_H-M   'P 1'
#
loop_
_entity.id
_entity.type
_entity.pdbx_description
1 polymer ?
#
loop_
_entity_poly.entity_id
_entity_poly.type
_entity_poly.pdbx_seq_one_letter_code
_entity_poly.pdbx_strand_id
1 'polypeptide(L)'
;APAHQATAIRQPITKLNLRWSQLYAALCDKENKVERMLLQMGRLSEAADQLIAWMRKTRATLDELSVAAPTLRQLEIQRCQLTVVSNDVHAHEGSVATLNAAAQRLMRDDHNADALEKMNQMNREWEELNDVLQKLILQMERAKTEAEKVGREAEQWMVWLEDVESQLATTKPTGGLPETAEIQLDDFKVLRSEELCADREKKLELALEEAIALDTSMRDTAEWLTGAEQRLAGLEPVSRLLDVLETQVADNEKWTDEVAMR
;
A
#
# COMPACT_ATOMS: atom_id res chain seq x y z
N ALA A 1 -16.52 90.82 10.79
CA ALA A 1 -16.80 89.37 10.82
C ALA A 1 -15.92 88.56 9.86
N PRO A 2 -14.61 88.34 10.14
CA PRO A 2 -13.75 87.41 9.38
C PRO A 2 -13.55 86.05 10.07
N ALA A 3 -13.67 86.00 11.41
CA ALA A 3 -13.39 84.80 12.21
C ALA A 3 -14.40 83.68 11.96
N HIS A 4 -15.69 83.98 11.80
CA HIS A 4 -16.72 82.97 11.54
C HIS A 4 -16.59 82.30 10.17
N GLN A 5 -16.17 83.03 9.13
CA GLN A 5 -15.92 82.46 7.79
C GLN A 5 -14.66 81.57 7.78
N ALA A 6 -13.61 81.96 8.50
CA ALA A 6 -12.41 81.12 8.66
C ALA A 6 -12.72 79.81 9.40
N THR A 7 -13.56 79.84 10.44
CA THR A 7 -13.98 78.63 11.18
C THR A 7 -14.88 77.72 10.34
N ALA A 8 -15.75 78.29 9.49
CA ALA A 8 -16.64 77.53 8.60
C ALA A 8 -15.88 76.74 7.51
N ILE A 9 -14.71 77.22 7.07
CA ILE A 9 -13.86 76.54 6.07
C ILE A 9 -12.87 75.58 6.75
N ARG A 10 -12.40 75.89 7.97
CA ARG A 10 -11.47 75.03 8.73
C ARG A 10 -12.09 73.70 9.14
N GLN A 11 -13.35 73.67 9.58
CA GLN A 11 -14.01 72.43 10.00
C GLN A 11 -14.11 71.36 8.88
N PRO A 12 -14.56 71.68 7.65
CA PRO A 12 -14.53 70.76 6.52
C PRO A 12 -13.14 70.22 6.19
N ILE A 13 -12.12 71.08 6.21
CA ILE A 13 -10.72 70.69 5.93
C ILE A 13 -10.21 69.72 7.00
N THR A 14 -10.47 69.99 8.29
CA THR A 14 -10.09 69.09 9.38
C THR A 14 -10.79 67.74 9.26
N LYS A 15 -12.09 67.72 8.90
CA LYS A 15 -12.84 66.48 8.66
C LYS A 15 -12.30 65.70 7.46
N LEU A 16 -11.93 66.39 6.38
CA LEU A 16 -11.35 65.78 5.19
C LEU A 16 -9.96 65.19 5.49
N ASN A 17 -9.11 65.92 6.22
CA ASN A 17 -7.81 65.44 6.69
C ASN A 17 -7.95 64.22 7.60
N LEU A 18 -8.89 64.22 8.55
CA LEU A 18 -9.14 63.06 9.41
C LEU A 18 -9.54 61.84 8.58
N ARG A 19 -10.45 62.02 7.60
CA ARG A 19 -10.93 60.94 6.73
C ARG A 19 -9.83 60.44 5.79
N TRP A 20 -8.95 61.33 5.31
CA TRP A 20 -7.76 60.98 4.55
C TRP A 20 -6.79 60.15 5.39
N SER A 21 -6.48 60.58 6.61
CA SER A 21 -5.60 59.83 7.53
C SER A 21 -6.17 58.45 7.88
N GLN A 22 -7.48 58.36 8.11
CA GLN A 22 -8.17 57.08 8.36
C GLN A 22 -8.09 56.15 7.15
N LEU A 23 -8.31 56.69 5.94
CA LEU A 23 -8.22 55.92 4.70
C LEU A 23 -6.80 55.45 4.42
N TYR A 24 -5.80 56.31 4.67
CA TYR A 24 -4.40 55.96 4.55
C TYR A 24 -3.99 54.86 5.55
N ALA A 25 -4.40 54.98 6.82
CA ALA A 25 -4.15 53.95 7.82
C ALA A 25 -4.81 52.61 7.44
N ALA A 26 -6.07 52.64 6.99
CA ALA A 26 -6.78 51.44 6.54
C ALA A 26 -6.14 50.82 5.28
N LEU A 27 -5.56 51.64 4.40
CA LEU A 27 -4.83 51.16 3.23
C LEU A 27 -3.53 50.45 3.65
N CYS A 28 -2.72 51.09 4.51
CA CYS A 28 -1.50 50.46 5.04
C CYS A 28 -1.80 49.16 5.80
N ASP A 29 -2.88 49.10 6.57
CA ASP A 29 -3.30 47.88 7.27
C ASP A 29 -3.67 46.76 6.29
N LYS A 30 -4.34 47.09 5.18
CA LYS A 30 -4.66 46.13 4.12
C LYS A 30 -3.41 45.65 3.39
N GLU A 31 -2.50 46.55 3.01
CA GLU A 31 -1.22 46.21 2.38
C GLU A 31 -0.42 45.26 3.27
N ASN A 32 -0.22 45.63 4.54
CA ASN A 32 0.47 44.80 5.52
C ASN A 32 -0.22 43.44 5.77
N LYS A 33 -1.56 43.37 5.64
CA LYS A 33 -2.29 42.11 5.77
C LYS A 33 -2.03 41.21 4.55
N VAL A 34 -2.14 41.75 3.34
CA VAL A 34 -1.91 41.01 2.09
C VAL A 34 -0.48 40.48 2.02
N GLU A 35 0.52 41.30 2.33
CA GLU A 35 1.92 40.87 2.35
C GLU A 35 2.17 39.72 3.33
N ARG A 36 1.61 39.81 4.55
CA ARG A 36 1.72 38.74 5.55
C ARG A 36 1.06 37.45 5.09
N MET A 37 -0.11 37.53 4.46
CA MET A 37 -0.81 36.35 3.95
C MET A 37 -0.05 35.71 2.80
N LEU A 38 0.45 36.48 1.84
CA LEU A 38 1.25 35.95 0.73
C LEU A 38 2.50 35.20 1.23
N LEU A 39 3.19 35.76 2.23
CA LEU A 39 4.32 35.08 2.85
C LEU A 39 3.92 33.77 3.53
N GLN A 40 2.80 33.76 4.28
CA GLN A 40 2.30 32.56 4.94
C GLN A 40 1.90 31.47 3.95
N MET A 41 1.23 31.84 2.85
CA MET A 41 0.85 30.92 1.77
C MET A 41 2.08 30.32 1.09
N GLY A 42 3.08 31.15 0.77
CA GLY A 42 4.32 30.69 0.15
C GLY A 42 5.04 29.66 1.02
N ARG A 43 5.16 29.93 2.32
CA ARG A 43 5.77 28.99 3.28
C ARG A 43 4.99 27.69 3.43
N LEU A 44 3.66 27.76 3.39
CA LEU A 44 2.80 26.59 3.49
C LEU A 44 2.91 25.72 2.23
N SER A 45 2.90 26.34 1.05
CA SER A 45 3.08 25.63 -0.22
C SER A 45 4.44 24.93 -0.27
N GLU A 46 5.51 25.63 0.09
CA GLU A 46 6.86 25.07 0.09
C GLU A 46 7.00 23.88 1.06
N ALA A 47 6.45 24.01 2.27
CA ALA A 47 6.48 22.93 3.25
C ALA A 47 5.62 21.72 2.80
N ALA A 48 4.47 21.96 2.15
CA ALA A 48 3.67 20.90 1.53
C ALA A 48 4.43 20.21 0.39
N ASP A 49 5.14 20.95 -0.46
CA ASP A 49 5.98 20.40 -1.52
C ASP A 49 7.11 19.52 -0.99
N GLN A 50 7.77 19.95 0.08
CA GLN A 50 8.83 19.17 0.73
C GLN A 50 8.27 17.84 1.28
N LEU A 51 7.10 17.87 1.92
CA LEU A 51 6.46 16.65 2.42
C LEU A 51 6.00 15.74 1.27
N ILE A 52 5.38 16.28 0.21
CA ILE A 52 4.98 15.48 -0.97
C ILE A 52 6.21 14.81 -1.60
N ALA A 53 7.32 15.55 -1.77
CA ALA A 53 8.55 15.00 -2.33
C ALA A 53 9.12 13.88 -1.45
N TRP A 54 9.08 14.07 -0.12
CA TRP A 54 9.47 13.03 0.83
C TRP A 54 8.53 11.81 0.75
N MET A 55 7.21 12.01 0.73
CA MET A 55 6.22 10.92 0.62
C MET A 55 6.45 10.08 -0.63
N ARG A 56 6.69 10.71 -1.77
CA ARG A 56 6.99 10.02 -3.04
C ARG A 56 8.29 9.23 -2.98
N LYS A 57 9.33 9.77 -2.35
CA LYS A 57 10.59 9.05 -2.13
C LYS A 57 10.38 7.85 -1.22
N THR A 58 9.67 8.02 -0.10
CA THR A 58 9.34 6.94 0.83
C THR A 58 8.48 5.88 0.14
N ARG A 59 7.55 6.30 -0.72
CA ARG A 59 6.74 5.37 -1.51
C ARG A 59 7.61 4.51 -2.44
N ALA A 60 8.55 5.12 -3.16
CA ALA A 60 9.49 4.37 -3.98
C ALA A 60 10.29 3.34 -3.15
N THR A 61 10.73 3.70 -1.94
CA THR A 61 11.39 2.74 -1.05
C THR A 61 10.47 1.61 -0.56
N LEU A 62 9.18 1.88 -0.36
CA LEU A 62 8.20 0.83 -0.03
C LEU A 62 7.94 -0.11 -1.21
N ASP A 63 7.92 0.42 -2.44
CA ASP A 63 7.74 -0.40 -3.65
C ASP A 63 8.95 -1.32 -3.91
N GLU A 64 10.17 -0.91 -3.49
CA GLU A 64 11.36 -1.76 -3.51
C GLU A 64 11.33 -2.89 -2.45
N LEU A 65 10.60 -2.68 -1.35
CA LEU A 65 10.43 -3.68 -0.29
C LEU A 65 9.39 -4.73 -0.69
N SER A 66 9.84 -5.78 -1.40
CA SER A 66 8.97 -6.89 -1.81
C SER A 66 8.90 -8.02 -0.77
N VAL A 67 7.71 -8.58 -0.58
CA VAL A 67 7.42 -9.75 0.27
C VAL A 67 8.00 -11.05 -0.31
N ALA A 68 8.41 -11.04 -1.59
CA ALA A 68 9.04 -12.18 -2.26
C ALA A 68 10.52 -12.32 -1.87
N ALA A 69 10.79 -12.49 -0.57
CA ALA A 69 12.13 -12.76 -0.07
C ALA A 69 12.48 -14.25 -0.29
N PRO A 70 13.59 -14.60 -0.98
CA PRO A 70 13.93 -15.99 -1.23
C PRO A 70 14.42 -16.75 0.01
N THR A 71 14.71 -16.05 1.11
CA THR A 71 15.12 -16.66 2.39
C THR A 71 14.46 -15.96 3.57
N LEU A 72 14.20 -16.72 4.65
CA LEU A 72 13.68 -16.19 5.92
C LEU A 72 14.54 -15.03 6.46
N ARG A 73 15.87 -15.16 6.36
CA ARG A 73 16.80 -14.11 6.81
C ARG A 73 16.63 -12.80 6.02
N GLN A 74 16.36 -12.87 4.72
CA GLN A 74 16.09 -11.67 3.93
C GLN A 74 14.72 -11.07 4.26
N LEU A 75 13.71 -11.90 4.51
CA LEU A 75 12.39 -11.46 4.98
C LEU A 75 12.49 -10.70 6.30
N GLU A 76 13.30 -11.19 7.24
CA GLU A 76 13.56 -10.52 8.51
C GLU A 76 14.26 -9.17 8.34
N ILE A 77 15.24 -9.08 7.44
CA ILE A 77 15.94 -7.82 7.13
C ILE A 77 14.96 -6.80 6.54
N GLN A 78 14.14 -7.20 5.57
CA GLN A 78 13.13 -6.32 4.97
C GLN A 78 12.10 -5.85 6.00
N ARG A 79 11.72 -6.71 6.96
CA ARG A 79 10.84 -6.32 8.07
C ARG A 79 11.46 -5.27 8.99
N CYS A 80 12.76 -5.40 9.29
CA CYS A 80 13.48 -4.35 10.03
C CYS A 80 13.49 -3.02 9.26
N GLN A 81 13.72 -3.07 7.94
CA GLN A 81 13.67 -1.88 7.09
C GLN A 81 12.27 -1.25 7.09
N LEU A 82 11.22 -2.06 6.96
CA LEU A 82 9.82 -1.60 7.03
C LEU A 82 9.50 -0.95 8.37
N THR A 83 10.07 -1.47 9.47
CA THR A 83 9.89 -0.89 10.81
C THR A 83 10.52 0.50 10.90
N VAL A 84 11.71 0.70 10.31
CA VAL A 84 12.36 2.01 10.22
C VAL A 84 11.50 2.98 9.42
N VAL A 85 11.04 2.57 8.23
CA VAL A 85 10.16 3.41 7.40
C VAL A 85 8.87 3.76 8.12
N SER A 86 8.26 2.80 8.83
CA SER A 86 7.05 3.04 9.64
C SER A 86 7.28 4.07 10.74
N ASN A 87 8.42 4.03 11.42
CA ASN A 87 8.77 5.00 12.45
C ASN A 87 8.98 6.40 11.85
N ASP A 88 9.64 6.48 10.70
CA ASP A 88 9.85 7.74 9.99
C ASP A 88 8.51 8.35 9.54
N VAL A 89 7.59 7.53 9.03
CA VAL A 89 6.23 7.97 8.68
C VAL A 89 5.49 8.51 9.91
N HIS A 90 5.57 7.81 11.04
CA HIS A 90 4.95 8.30 12.28
C HIS A 90 5.55 9.63 12.76
N ALA A 91 6.86 9.85 12.60
CA ALA A 91 7.49 11.12 12.96
C ALA A 91 6.97 12.31 12.11
N HIS A 92 6.60 12.07 10.85
CA HIS A 92 6.05 13.09 9.96
C HIS A 92 4.56 13.39 10.20
N GLU A 93 3.83 12.56 10.94
CA GLU A 93 2.40 12.73 11.25
C GLU A 93 2.11 14.08 11.93
N GLY A 94 2.93 14.47 12.90
CA GLY A 94 2.81 15.77 13.59
C GLY A 94 3.06 16.96 12.65
N SER A 95 3.93 16.80 11.65
CA SER A 95 4.20 17.84 10.66
C SER A 95 3.02 18.03 9.71
N VAL A 96 2.42 16.93 9.25
CA VAL A 96 1.19 16.94 8.43
C VAL A 96 0.02 17.56 9.19
N ALA A 97 -0.15 17.20 10.48
CA ALA A 97 -1.19 17.79 11.33
C ALA A 97 -1.00 19.30 11.52
N THR A 98 0.24 19.75 11.73
CA THR A 98 0.56 21.18 11.89
C THR A 98 0.30 21.97 10.60
N LEU A 99 0.66 21.41 9.44
CA LEU A 99 0.39 21.99 8.13
C LEU A 99 -1.11 22.06 7.83
N ASN A 100 -1.86 21.00 8.12
CA ASN A 100 -3.32 21.01 7.98
C ASN A 100 -3.99 22.05 8.89
N ALA A 101 -3.53 22.19 10.14
CA ALA A 101 -4.04 23.22 11.04
C ALA A 101 -3.70 24.65 10.56
N ALA A 102 -2.50 24.86 10.01
CA ALA A 102 -2.11 26.13 9.42
C ALA A 102 -2.95 26.47 8.17
N ALA A 103 -3.17 25.49 7.29
CA ALA A 103 -4.02 25.63 6.12
C ALA A 103 -5.46 26.00 6.48
N GLN A 104 -6.06 25.31 7.45
CA GLN A 104 -7.43 25.60 7.91
C GLN A 104 -7.57 27.02 8.48
N ARG A 105 -6.55 27.54 9.17
CA ARG A 105 -6.55 28.92 9.66
C ARG A 105 -6.52 29.91 8.49
N LEU A 106 -5.64 29.67 7.52
CA LEU A 106 -5.53 30.48 6.31
C LEU A 106 -6.84 30.48 5.49
N MET A 107 -7.51 29.34 5.39
CA MET A 107 -8.80 29.21 4.70
C MET A 107 -9.96 29.94 5.39
N ARG A 108 -9.94 30.05 6.73
CA ARG A 108 -10.93 30.84 7.48
C ARG A 108 -10.81 32.33 7.19
N ASP A 109 -9.58 32.79 6.96
CA ASP A 109 -9.27 34.20 6.75
C ASP A 109 -9.43 34.62 5.28
N ASP A 110 -9.23 33.70 4.32
CA ASP A 110 -9.47 33.93 2.89
C ASP A 110 -9.69 32.59 2.12
N HIS A 111 -10.68 32.56 1.24
CA HIS A 111 -11.00 31.38 0.42
C HIS A 111 -10.02 31.25 -0.76
N ASN A 112 -8.77 30.86 -0.49
CA ASN A 112 -7.76 30.64 -1.52
C ASN A 112 -7.84 29.21 -2.10
N ALA A 113 -8.16 29.10 -3.39
CA ALA A 113 -8.31 27.83 -4.08
C ALA A 113 -6.96 27.09 -4.25
N ASP A 114 -5.89 27.80 -4.56
CA ASP A 114 -4.58 27.19 -4.87
C ASP A 114 -3.97 26.52 -3.64
N ALA A 115 -4.06 27.18 -2.47
CA ALA A 115 -3.61 26.61 -1.21
C ALA A 115 -4.44 25.37 -0.81
N LEU A 116 -5.75 25.38 -1.08
CA LEU A 116 -6.62 24.24 -0.84
C LEU A 116 -6.29 23.06 -1.75
N GLU A 117 -6.09 23.31 -3.05
CA GLU A 117 -5.68 22.28 -4.00
C GLU A 117 -4.36 21.63 -3.56
N LYS A 118 -3.39 22.45 -3.15
CA LYS A 118 -2.09 21.95 -2.70
C LYS A 118 -2.19 21.08 -1.45
N MET A 119 -3.00 21.49 -0.47
CA MET A 119 -3.22 20.73 0.76
C MET A 119 -4.00 19.44 0.50
N ASN A 120 -4.98 19.47 -0.41
CA ASN A 120 -5.68 18.27 -0.84
C ASN A 120 -4.74 17.29 -1.54
N GLN A 121 -3.83 17.76 -2.37
CA GLN A 121 -2.78 16.92 -2.97
C GLN A 121 -1.91 16.27 -1.90
N MET A 122 -1.40 17.05 -0.94
CA MET A 122 -0.58 16.53 0.16
C MET A 122 -1.32 15.47 0.99
N ASN A 123 -2.59 15.72 1.32
CA ASN A 123 -3.39 14.77 2.10
C ASN A 123 -3.70 13.49 1.33
N ARG A 124 -3.94 13.55 0.02
CA ARG A 124 -4.10 12.34 -0.82
C ARG A 124 -2.84 11.50 -0.82
N GLU A 125 -1.68 12.11 -1.09
CA GLU A 125 -0.39 11.40 -1.10
C GLU A 125 -0.08 10.80 0.28
N TRP A 126 -0.47 11.48 1.37
CA TRP A 126 -0.34 10.96 2.73
C TRP A 126 -1.22 9.73 2.98
N GLU A 127 -2.49 9.80 2.59
CA GLU A 127 -3.44 8.67 2.71
C GLU A 127 -2.98 7.46 1.89
N GLU A 128 -2.55 7.69 0.65
CA GLU A 128 -2.03 6.65 -0.24
C GLU A 128 -0.75 5.99 0.31
N LEU A 129 0.17 6.80 0.84
CA LEU A 129 1.39 6.30 1.49
C LEU A 129 1.04 5.41 2.70
N ASN A 130 0.13 5.88 3.55
CA ASN A 130 -0.26 5.14 4.74
C ASN A 130 -1.00 3.84 4.40
N ASP A 131 -1.91 3.86 3.40
CA ASP A 131 -2.60 2.65 2.93
C ASP A 131 -1.61 1.58 2.46
N VAL A 132 -0.61 1.96 1.66
CA VAL A 132 0.39 1.00 1.18
C VAL A 132 1.34 0.53 2.26
N LEU A 133 1.74 1.41 3.17
CA LEU A 133 2.50 1.00 4.35
C LEU A 133 1.75 -0.07 5.16
N GLN A 134 0.47 0.15 5.46
CA GLN A 134 -0.34 -0.81 6.22
C GLN A 134 -0.54 -2.13 5.50
N LYS A 135 -0.81 -2.09 4.18
CA LYS A 135 -0.91 -3.29 3.35
C LYS A 135 0.39 -4.09 3.36
N LEU A 136 1.53 -3.43 3.21
CA LEU A 136 2.82 -4.10 3.19
C LEU A 136 3.19 -4.71 4.56
N ILE A 137 2.88 -4.01 5.67
CA ILE A 137 3.03 -4.54 7.03
C ILE A 137 2.24 -5.84 7.18
N LEU A 138 0.96 -5.83 6.78
CA LEU A 138 0.11 -7.01 6.88
C LEU A 138 0.62 -8.17 6.02
N GLN A 139 1.08 -7.89 4.79
CA GLN A 139 1.62 -8.91 3.91
C GLN A 139 2.93 -9.52 4.45
N MET A 140 3.84 -8.69 4.98
CA MET A 140 5.10 -9.14 5.59
C MET A 140 4.85 -10.01 6.83
N GLU A 141 3.91 -9.64 7.70
CA GLU A 141 3.57 -10.46 8.88
C GLU A 141 2.94 -11.81 8.50
N ARG A 142 2.12 -11.84 7.45
CA ARG A 142 1.57 -13.08 6.90
C ARG A 142 2.68 -13.98 6.34
N ALA A 143 3.57 -13.43 5.53
CA ALA A 143 4.69 -14.18 4.96
C ALA A 143 5.62 -14.74 6.04
N LYS A 144 5.87 -13.97 7.11
CA LYS A 144 6.63 -14.44 8.26
C LYS A 144 5.96 -15.63 8.95
N THR A 145 4.66 -15.53 9.21
CA THR A 145 3.89 -16.59 9.89
C THR A 145 3.91 -17.88 9.08
N GLU A 146 3.76 -17.80 7.75
CA GLU A 146 3.85 -18.97 6.87
C GLU A 146 5.26 -19.55 6.83
N ALA A 147 6.29 -18.70 6.73
CA ALA A 147 7.68 -19.15 6.75
C ALA A 147 8.04 -19.85 8.08
N GLU A 148 7.58 -19.34 9.22
CA GLU A 148 7.74 -19.99 10.54
C GLU A 148 6.99 -21.32 10.62
N LYS A 149 5.81 -21.42 10.00
CA LYS A 149 5.03 -22.67 9.96
C LYS A 149 5.76 -23.75 9.16
N VAL A 150 6.21 -23.42 7.94
CA VAL A 150 7.00 -24.32 7.09
C VAL A 150 8.31 -24.72 7.80
N GLY A 151 8.96 -23.77 8.47
CA GLY A 151 10.16 -24.06 9.28
C GLY A 151 9.91 -25.10 10.38
N ARG A 152 8.80 -24.97 11.14
CA ARG A 152 8.43 -25.96 12.16
C ARG A 152 8.10 -27.33 11.58
N GLU A 153 7.40 -27.38 10.45
CA GLU A 153 7.08 -28.63 9.76
C GLU A 153 8.36 -29.33 9.28
N ALA A 154 9.31 -28.57 8.72
CA ALA A 154 10.61 -29.10 8.30
C ALA A 154 11.44 -29.65 9.48
N GLU A 155 11.47 -28.95 10.62
CA GLU A 155 12.13 -29.46 11.84
C GLU A 155 11.48 -30.77 12.32
N GLN A 156 10.15 -30.86 12.29
CA GLN A 156 9.44 -32.08 12.64
C GLN A 156 9.81 -33.25 11.72
N TRP A 157 9.95 -32.99 10.42
CA TRP A 157 10.34 -34.01 9.44
C TRP A 157 11.79 -34.44 9.63
N MET A 158 12.69 -33.51 9.94
CA MET A 158 14.09 -33.83 10.26
C MET A 158 14.19 -34.76 11.47
N VAL A 159 13.49 -34.44 12.57
CA VAL A 159 13.48 -35.31 13.78
C VAL A 159 12.92 -36.70 13.45
N TRP A 160 11.84 -36.76 12.66
CA TRP A 160 11.28 -38.04 12.25
C TRP A 160 12.24 -38.84 11.36
N LEU A 161 12.91 -38.18 10.42
CA LEU A 161 13.88 -38.82 9.54
C LEU A 161 15.08 -39.36 10.35
N GLU A 162 15.60 -38.59 11.31
CA GLU A 162 16.66 -39.04 12.22
C GLU A 162 16.24 -40.26 13.04
N ASP A 163 14.99 -40.30 13.53
CA ASP A 163 14.45 -41.45 14.26
C ASP A 163 14.35 -42.70 13.35
N VAL A 164 13.84 -42.55 12.13
CA VAL A 164 13.77 -43.63 11.14
C VAL A 164 15.15 -44.12 10.74
N GLU A 165 16.10 -43.22 10.46
CA GLU A 165 17.48 -43.56 10.14
C GLU A 165 18.15 -44.31 11.30
N SER A 166 17.93 -43.87 12.54
CA SER A 166 18.41 -44.55 13.76
C SER A 166 17.81 -45.95 13.90
N GLN A 167 16.50 -46.10 13.68
CA GLN A 167 15.83 -47.39 13.73
C GLN A 167 16.33 -48.33 12.62
N LEU A 168 16.51 -47.84 11.39
CA LEU A 168 17.13 -48.62 10.32
C LEU A 168 18.58 -49.00 10.66
N ALA A 169 19.39 -48.10 11.21
CA ALA A 169 20.77 -48.38 11.58
C ALA A 169 20.89 -49.42 12.72
N THR A 170 19.89 -49.49 13.61
CA THR A 170 19.84 -50.45 14.71
C THR A 170 19.20 -51.80 14.34
N THR A 171 18.50 -51.89 13.19
CA THR A 171 18.07 -53.20 12.66
C THR A 171 19.29 -54.06 12.37
N LYS A 172 19.47 -55.12 13.17
CA LYS A 172 20.58 -56.08 13.02
C LYS A 172 20.53 -56.75 11.64
N PRO A 173 21.68 -57.22 11.10
CA PRO A 173 21.68 -58.09 9.91
C PRO A 173 20.74 -59.27 10.15
N THR A 174 20.00 -59.67 9.12
CA THR A 174 19.00 -60.74 9.18
C THR A 174 19.62 -62.00 9.81
N GLY A 175 19.14 -62.40 10.99
CA GLY A 175 19.67 -63.56 11.70
C GLY A 175 19.37 -64.84 10.94
N GLY A 176 20.34 -65.75 10.81
CA GLY A 176 20.22 -66.99 10.02
C GLY A 176 19.24 -68.06 10.56
N LEU A 177 18.35 -67.71 11.50
CA LEU A 177 17.34 -68.60 12.07
C LEU A 177 15.93 -68.09 11.69
N PRO A 178 14.96 -68.98 11.34
CA PRO A 178 13.64 -68.58 10.85
C PRO A 178 12.86 -67.69 11.82
N GLU A 179 12.89 -68.00 13.12
CA GLU A 179 12.14 -67.29 14.16
C GLU A 179 12.67 -65.86 14.38
N THR A 180 13.97 -65.60 14.22
CA THR A 180 14.52 -64.23 14.30
C THR A 180 14.25 -63.43 13.03
N ALA A 181 14.17 -64.07 11.86
CA ALA A 181 13.78 -63.42 10.62
C ALA A 181 12.30 -63.01 10.60
N GLU A 182 11.40 -63.80 11.22
CA GLU A 182 9.98 -63.45 11.37
C GLU A 182 9.77 -62.24 12.30
N ILE A 183 10.45 -62.20 13.45
CA ILE A 183 10.38 -61.05 14.39
C ILE A 183 10.95 -59.78 13.74
N GLN A 184 12.09 -59.88 13.03
CA GLN A 184 12.65 -58.75 12.29
C GLN A 184 11.75 -58.27 11.16
N LEU A 185 10.99 -59.17 10.52
CA LEU A 185 10.00 -58.82 9.50
C LEU A 185 8.78 -58.13 10.13
N ASP A 186 8.34 -58.54 11.31
CA ASP A 186 7.22 -57.93 12.03
C ASP A 186 7.58 -56.53 12.54
N ASP A 187 8.77 -56.37 13.13
CA ASP A 187 9.33 -55.07 13.53
C ASP A 187 9.48 -54.13 12.32
N PHE A 188 9.98 -54.64 11.18
CA PHE A 188 10.05 -53.88 9.93
C PHE A 188 8.66 -53.53 9.38
N LYS A 189 7.65 -54.39 9.55
CA LYS A 189 6.26 -54.11 9.15
C LYS A 189 5.58 -53.08 10.05
N VAL A 190 5.93 -52.99 11.34
CA VAL A 190 5.45 -51.94 12.26
C VAL A 190 6.09 -50.59 11.93
N LEU A 191 7.38 -50.58 11.60
CA LEU A 191 8.11 -49.40 11.12
C LEU A 191 7.61 -48.94 9.74
N ARG A 192 7.25 -49.90 8.89
CA ARG A 192 6.53 -49.74 7.62
C ARG A 192 5.00 -49.77 7.81
N SER A 193 4.48 -49.57 9.02
CA SER A 193 3.05 -49.79 9.27
C SER A 193 2.24 -49.00 8.26
N GLU A 194 1.44 -49.74 7.51
CA GLU A 194 0.72 -49.27 6.33
C GLU A 194 -0.15 -48.06 6.66
N GLU A 195 -0.55 -47.88 7.92
CA GLU A 195 -1.36 -46.77 8.38
C GLU A 195 -0.60 -45.42 8.41
N LEU A 196 0.68 -45.38 8.79
CA LEU A 196 1.47 -44.14 8.83
C LEU A 196 1.97 -43.73 7.43
N CYS A 197 2.33 -44.71 6.60
CA CYS A 197 2.66 -44.49 5.20
C CYS A 197 1.41 -44.12 4.39
N ALA A 198 0.27 -44.79 4.57
CA ALA A 198 -0.97 -44.47 3.86
C ALA A 198 -1.56 -43.12 4.25
N ASP A 199 -1.49 -42.72 5.52
CA ASP A 199 -1.96 -41.38 5.93
C ASP A 199 -1.09 -40.26 5.31
N ARG A 200 0.22 -40.49 5.18
CA ARG A 200 1.14 -39.56 4.50
C ARG A 200 1.01 -39.60 2.99
N GLU A 201 0.85 -40.78 2.39
CA GLU A 201 0.58 -40.96 0.96
C GLU A 201 -0.70 -40.23 0.57
N LYS A 202 -1.78 -40.40 1.33
CA LYS A 202 -3.05 -39.70 1.11
C LYS A 202 -2.93 -38.18 1.25
N LYS A 203 -2.13 -37.68 2.21
CA LYS A 203 -1.86 -36.24 2.34
C LYS A 203 -1.06 -35.69 1.16
N LEU A 204 -0.09 -36.46 0.65
CA LEU A 204 0.70 -36.10 -0.52
C LEU A 204 -0.14 -36.14 -1.80
N GLU A 205 -1.03 -37.13 -1.96
CA GLU A 205 -1.98 -37.20 -3.07
C GLU A 205 -2.92 -35.98 -3.09
N LEU A 206 -3.45 -35.60 -1.93
CA LEU A 206 -4.36 -34.46 -1.83
C LEU A 206 -3.65 -33.13 -2.11
N ALA A 207 -2.43 -32.95 -1.59
CA ALA A 207 -1.60 -31.79 -1.90
C ALA A 207 -1.20 -31.73 -3.39
N LEU A 208 -0.96 -32.88 -4.02
CA LEU A 208 -0.67 -32.96 -5.46
C LEU A 208 -1.91 -32.61 -6.30
N GLU A 209 -3.09 -33.08 -5.91
CA GLU A 209 -4.35 -32.75 -6.57
C GLU A 209 -4.66 -31.25 -6.48
N GLU A 210 -4.48 -30.65 -5.31
CA GLU A 210 -4.60 -29.20 -5.11
C GLU A 210 -3.59 -28.41 -5.96
N ALA A 211 -2.33 -28.87 -6.04
CA ALA A 211 -1.31 -28.24 -6.87
C ALA A 211 -1.64 -28.30 -8.37
N ILE A 212 -2.14 -29.45 -8.85
CA ILE A 212 -2.57 -29.61 -10.26
C ILE A 212 -3.80 -28.75 -10.54
N ALA A 213 -4.77 -28.70 -9.63
CA ALA A 213 -5.95 -27.84 -9.78
C ALA A 213 -5.57 -26.36 -9.84
N LEU A 214 -4.62 -25.94 -8.99
CA LEU A 214 -4.09 -24.58 -9.00
C LEU A 214 -3.34 -24.27 -10.31
N ASP A 215 -2.45 -25.17 -10.77
CA ASP A 215 -1.73 -25.00 -12.04
C ASP A 215 -2.69 -24.90 -13.23
N THR A 216 -3.74 -25.72 -13.24
CA THR A 216 -4.78 -25.68 -14.28
C THR A 216 -5.54 -24.37 -14.25
N SER A 217 -5.97 -23.91 -13.07
CA SER A 217 -6.64 -22.61 -12.89
C SER A 217 -5.74 -21.43 -13.29
N MET A 218 -4.45 -21.47 -12.95
CA MET A 218 -3.47 -20.47 -13.36
C MET A 218 -3.26 -20.47 -14.88
N ARG A 219 -3.22 -21.65 -15.52
CA ARG A 219 -3.12 -21.75 -16.99
C ARG A 219 -4.37 -21.20 -17.67
N ASP A 220 -5.55 -21.56 -17.20
CA ASP A 220 -6.83 -21.09 -17.75
C ASP A 220 -6.97 -19.56 -17.63
N THR A 221 -6.54 -18.99 -16.49
CA THR A 221 -6.53 -17.54 -16.30
C THR A 221 -5.49 -16.85 -17.18
N ALA A 222 -4.30 -17.43 -17.36
CA ALA A 222 -3.28 -16.89 -18.26
C ALA A 222 -3.71 -16.93 -19.74
N GLU A 223 -4.35 -18.01 -20.18
CA GLU A 223 -4.90 -18.12 -21.53
C GLU A 223 -6.02 -17.10 -21.76
N TRP A 224 -6.91 -16.95 -20.78
CA TRP A 224 -7.98 -15.96 -20.84
C TRP A 224 -7.43 -14.53 -20.89
N LEU A 225 -6.45 -14.19 -20.04
CA LEU A 225 -5.79 -12.88 -20.05
C LEU A 225 -5.12 -12.61 -21.39
N THR A 226 -4.40 -13.58 -21.94
CA THR A 226 -3.77 -13.46 -23.27
C THR A 226 -4.81 -13.18 -24.35
N GLY A 227 -5.95 -13.88 -24.31
CA GLY A 227 -7.06 -13.64 -25.25
C GLY A 227 -7.71 -12.26 -25.06
N ALA A 228 -7.89 -11.82 -23.82
CA ALA A 228 -8.41 -10.50 -23.49
C ALA A 228 -7.48 -9.39 -23.99
N GLU A 229 -6.17 -9.53 -23.79
CA GLU A 229 -5.15 -8.60 -24.28
C GLU A 229 -5.13 -8.53 -25.81
N GLN A 230 -5.20 -9.67 -26.50
CA GLN A 230 -5.29 -9.71 -27.96
C GLN A 230 -6.56 -9.03 -28.48
N ARG A 231 -7.70 -9.24 -27.81
CA ARG A 231 -8.96 -8.57 -28.16
C ARG A 231 -8.85 -7.06 -27.98
N LEU A 232 -8.33 -6.59 -26.83
CA LEU A 232 -8.12 -5.17 -26.56
C LEU A 232 -7.17 -4.53 -27.59
N ALA A 233 -6.09 -5.23 -27.96
CA ALA A 233 -5.14 -4.77 -28.97
C ALA A 233 -5.75 -4.72 -30.39
N GLY A 234 -6.73 -5.58 -30.67
CA GLY A 234 -7.44 -5.67 -31.95
C GLY A 234 -8.67 -4.76 -32.06
N LEU A 235 -9.06 -4.03 -31.01
CA LEU A 235 -10.19 -3.11 -31.07
C LEU A 235 -9.94 -1.98 -32.07
N GLU A 236 -10.92 -1.73 -32.92
CA GLU A 236 -10.87 -0.58 -33.83
C GLU A 236 -10.96 0.74 -33.04
N PRO A 237 -10.35 1.83 -33.54
CA PRO A 237 -10.51 3.15 -32.94
C PRO A 237 -11.98 3.53 -32.81
N VAL A 238 -12.33 4.26 -31.76
CA VAL A 238 -13.70 4.74 -31.50
C VAL A 238 -14.22 5.46 -32.74
N SER A 239 -15.33 4.94 -33.29
CA SER A 239 -15.94 5.48 -34.51
C SER A 239 -16.54 6.86 -34.26
N ARG A 240 -16.69 7.65 -35.32
CA ARG A 240 -17.40 8.94 -35.27
C ARG A 240 -18.82 8.85 -35.85
N LEU A 241 -19.20 7.67 -36.34
CA LEU A 241 -20.54 7.38 -36.86
C LEU A 241 -21.39 6.80 -35.73
N LEU A 242 -22.57 7.38 -35.50
CA LEU A 242 -23.43 7.08 -34.34
C LEU A 242 -23.87 5.61 -34.31
N ASP A 243 -24.25 5.07 -35.46
CA ASP A 243 -24.65 3.67 -35.65
C ASP A 243 -23.52 2.68 -35.30
N VAL A 244 -22.29 2.98 -35.75
CA VAL A 244 -21.12 2.16 -35.45
C VAL A 244 -20.72 2.29 -33.97
N LEU A 245 -20.87 3.48 -33.39
CA LEU A 245 -20.54 3.74 -31.99
C LEU A 245 -21.53 3.04 -31.04
N GLU A 246 -22.83 3.01 -31.38
CA GLU A 246 -23.84 2.25 -30.64
C GLU A 246 -23.51 0.74 -30.62
N THR A 247 -23.08 0.17 -31.76
CA THR A 247 -22.60 -1.22 -31.80
C THR A 247 -21.32 -1.45 -30.99
N GLN A 248 -20.34 -0.54 -31.08
CA GLN A 248 -19.09 -0.63 -30.30
C GLN A 248 -19.35 -0.58 -28.79
N VAL A 249 -20.30 0.25 -28.34
CA VAL A 249 -20.69 0.34 -26.93
C VAL A 249 -21.40 -0.94 -26.48
N ALA A 250 -22.38 -1.44 -27.24
CA ALA A 250 -23.10 -2.66 -26.89
C ALA A 250 -22.18 -3.89 -26.80
N ASP A 251 -21.22 -4.03 -27.72
CA ASP A 251 -20.24 -5.12 -27.71
C ASP A 251 -19.26 -5.02 -26.54
N ASN A 252 -18.88 -3.80 -26.15
CA ASN A 252 -18.04 -3.55 -24.98
C ASN A 252 -18.81 -3.82 -23.68
N GLU A 253 -20.05 -3.37 -23.54
CA GLU A 253 -20.90 -3.67 -22.37
C GLU A 253 -21.04 -5.17 -22.16
N LYS A 254 -21.37 -5.91 -23.22
CA LYS A 254 -21.47 -7.37 -23.18
C LYS A 254 -20.15 -8.03 -22.75
N TRP A 255 -19.02 -7.55 -23.27
CA TRP A 255 -17.72 -8.06 -22.86
C TRP A 255 -17.39 -7.72 -21.40
N THR A 256 -17.83 -6.56 -20.91
CA THR A 256 -17.67 -6.15 -19.51
C THR A 256 -18.46 -7.08 -18.59
N ASP A 257 -19.67 -7.48 -18.99
CA ASP A 257 -20.48 -8.47 -18.28
C ASP A 257 -19.83 -9.86 -18.30
N GLU A 258 -19.26 -10.28 -19.44
CA GLU A 258 -18.52 -11.54 -19.57
C GLU A 258 -17.27 -11.57 -18.67
N VAL A 259 -16.56 -10.45 -18.54
CA VAL A 259 -15.41 -10.29 -17.62
C VAL A 259 -15.87 -10.36 -16.16
N ALA A 260 -17.03 -9.78 -15.82
CA ALA A 260 -17.56 -9.76 -14.45
C ALA A 260 -18.08 -11.12 -13.95
N MET A 261 -18.39 -12.05 -14.86
CA MET A 261 -18.87 -13.40 -14.51
C MET A 261 -17.75 -14.44 -14.30
N ARG A 262 -16.48 -14.07 -14.55
CA ARG A 262 -15.30 -14.90 -14.32
C ARG A 262 -14.75 -14.70 -12.90
#